data_AF-A0A2P4XQG6-F1
#
_entry.id   AF-A0A2P4XQG6-F1
#
_cell.length_a   1.000
_cell.length_b   1.000
_cell.length_c   1.000
_cell.angle_alpha   90.00
_cell.angle_beta   90.00
_cell.angle_gamma   90.00
#
_symmetry.space_group_name_H-M   'P 1'
#
loop_
_entity.id
_entity.type
_entity.pdbx_description
1 polymer ?
#
loop_
_entity_poly.entity_id
_entity_poly.type
_entity_poly.pdbx_seq_one_letter_code
_entity_poly.pdbx_strand_id
1 'polypeptide(L)'
;MVADSPRAADEDGDYDDEEETYVLHNAAEQGHVDRLRELLPLPSECSDPPPRLSVLSSETNLLEKDDMGFLPLHVAVIHQQTDCALHLLRYSPALTSAMLRLKGGDFGTPFLHLVLRVGAINASFSQVIVNELCKEETNDRFYGEDVRTLLFEKVAARDEEGNTVFHLCARYDLVSCLDVFASFYRRQLAVMETQEAAGDGEKKKKLLKLETLLEKGNKVGFRPLHEAMKYQATGVARKFC
;
A
#
# COMPACT_ATOMS: atom_id res chain seq x y z
N MET A 1 -5.56 73.22 2.81
CA MET A 1 -6.45 72.05 3.01
C MET A 1 -6.34 71.20 1.77
N VAL A 2 -5.47 70.19 1.82
CA VAL A 2 -5.42 69.10 0.83
C VAL A 2 -5.55 67.85 1.67
N ALA A 3 -6.63 67.11 1.47
CA ALA A 3 -6.93 65.89 2.20
C ALA A 3 -6.04 64.78 1.64
N ASP A 4 -5.21 64.21 2.51
CA ASP A 4 -4.39 63.04 2.21
C ASP A 4 -5.25 61.80 2.47
N SER A 5 -5.56 61.06 1.40
CA SER A 5 -6.26 59.78 1.48
C SER A 5 -5.28 58.71 1.94
N PRO A 6 -5.59 57.90 2.96
CA PRO A 6 -4.77 56.74 3.27
C PRO A 6 -4.97 55.70 2.16
N ARG A 7 -3.88 55.38 1.47
CA ARG A 7 -3.74 54.23 0.57
C ARG A 7 -4.12 52.96 1.32
N ALA A 8 -5.01 52.18 0.73
CA ALA A 8 -5.25 50.79 1.10
C ALA A 8 -3.92 50.04 1.06
N ALA A 9 -3.58 49.40 2.17
CA ALA A 9 -2.60 48.32 2.17
C ALA A 9 -3.38 47.09 1.70
N ASP A 10 -3.19 46.73 0.43
CA ASP A 10 -3.54 45.42 -0.08
C ASP A 10 -2.53 44.43 0.53
N GLU A 11 -2.85 43.91 1.71
CA GLU A 11 -2.19 42.74 2.28
C GLU A 11 -2.75 41.50 1.57
N ASP A 12 -2.25 41.22 0.38
CA ASP A 12 -2.36 39.90 -0.27
C ASP A 12 -1.46 38.91 0.50
N GLY A 13 -1.97 38.46 1.64
CA GLY A 13 -1.40 37.38 2.44
C GLY A 13 -2.15 36.08 2.23
N ASP A 14 -2.02 35.47 1.05
CA ASP A 14 -2.72 34.23 0.65
C ASP A 14 -1.72 33.06 0.49
N TYR A 15 -0.74 32.97 1.40
CA TYR A 15 0.35 31.96 1.37
C TYR A 15 0.25 30.91 2.49
N ASP A 16 -0.87 30.80 3.20
CA ASP A 16 -1.06 29.81 4.29
C ASP A 16 -2.03 28.65 3.94
N ASP A 17 -2.85 28.78 2.88
CA ASP A 17 -3.88 27.77 2.53
C ASP A 17 -3.29 26.50 1.85
N GLU A 18 -2.10 26.58 1.25
CA GLU A 18 -1.46 25.42 0.61
C GLU A 18 -0.91 24.40 1.64
N GLU A 19 -0.53 24.83 2.85
CA GLU A 19 -0.09 23.91 3.91
C GLU A 19 -1.26 23.14 4.55
N GLU A 20 -2.47 23.69 4.51
CA GLU A 20 -3.69 23.02 5.01
C GLU A 20 -4.27 22.01 4.02
N THR A 21 -4.04 22.20 2.73
CA THR A 21 -4.55 21.27 1.70
C THR A 21 -3.68 19.99 1.70
N TYR A 22 -4.32 18.83 1.87
CA TYR A 22 -3.65 17.52 1.90
C TYR A 22 -2.55 17.37 2.98
N VAL A 23 -2.78 17.88 4.20
CA VAL A 23 -1.81 17.82 5.33
C VAL A 23 -1.13 16.45 5.49
N LEU A 24 -1.90 15.35 5.37
CA LEU A 24 -1.36 14.00 5.53
C LEU A 24 -0.46 13.58 4.36
N HIS A 25 -0.78 13.99 3.13
CA HIS A 25 0.07 13.77 1.96
C HIS A 25 1.38 14.54 2.10
N ASN A 26 1.32 15.81 2.48
CA ASN A 26 2.50 16.65 2.68
C ASN A 26 3.43 16.07 3.76
N ALA A 27 2.86 15.64 4.89
CA ALA A 27 3.65 14.98 5.94
C ALA A 27 4.24 13.64 5.48
N ALA A 28 3.50 12.87 4.65
CA ALA A 28 3.95 11.62 4.07
C ALA A 28 5.02 11.81 2.97
N GLU A 29 4.99 12.90 2.23
CA GLU A 29 6.01 13.25 1.22
C GLU A 29 7.31 13.68 1.89
N GLN A 30 7.21 14.59 2.86
CA GLN A 30 8.35 15.17 3.57
C GLN A 30 9.00 14.22 4.60
N GLY A 31 8.34 13.09 4.91
CA GLY A 31 8.84 12.12 5.88
C GLY A 31 8.64 12.55 7.34
N HIS A 32 7.71 13.47 7.60
CA HIS A 32 7.41 13.99 8.93
C HIS A 32 6.56 13.01 9.75
N VAL A 33 7.14 11.87 10.13
CA VAL A 33 6.44 10.81 10.88
C VAL A 33 5.93 11.29 12.24
N ASP A 34 6.64 12.20 12.91
CA ASP A 34 6.21 12.71 14.22
C ASP A 34 4.94 13.56 14.08
N ARG A 35 4.83 14.38 13.03
CA ARG A 35 3.58 15.09 12.69
C ARG A 35 2.45 14.12 12.37
N LEU A 36 2.73 13.01 11.67
CA LEU A 36 1.73 11.95 11.46
C LEU A 36 1.30 11.29 12.77
N ARG A 37 2.20 11.08 13.74
CA ARG A 37 1.86 10.52 15.06
C ARG A 37 1.01 11.48 15.89
N GLU A 38 1.23 12.79 15.76
CA GLU A 38 0.41 13.80 16.42
C GLU A 38 -1.01 13.86 15.84
N LEU A 39 -1.13 13.79 14.50
CA LEU A 39 -2.42 13.84 13.80
C LEU A 39 -3.19 12.50 13.87
N LEU A 40 -2.45 11.39 13.84
CA LEU A 40 -2.96 10.01 13.80
C LEU A 40 -2.21 9.16 14.84
N PRO A 41 -2.46 9.39 16.15
CA PRO A 41 -1.80 8.63 17.19
C PRO A 41 -2.23 7.16 17.16
N LEU A 42 -1.27 6.23 17.27
CA LEU A 42 -1.59 4.80 17.26
C LEU A 42 -2.42 4.45 18.50
N PRO A 43 -3.50 3.66 18.38
CA PRO A 43 -4.34 3.28 19.52
C PRO A 43 -3.58 2.59 20.67
N SER A 44 -2.45 1.95 20.36
CA SER A 44 -1.57 1.29 21.34
C SER A 44 -0.69 2.25 22.14
N GLU A 45 -0.52 3.49 21.68
CA GLU A 45 0.42 4.47 22.26
C GLU A 45 -0.29 5.55 23.10
N CYS A 46 -1.62 5.67 23.00
CA CYS A 46 -2.39 6.63 23.77
C CYS A 46 -2.67 6.14 25.20
N SER A 47 -2.07 6.81 26.18
CA SER A 47 -2.43 6.67 27.61
C SER A 47 -3.73 7.39 27.95
N ASP A 48 -4.02 8.49 27.24
CA ASP A 48 -5.23 9.30 27.34
C ASP A 48 -5.90 9.44 25.96
N PRO A 49 -7.24 9.47 25.87
CA PRO A 49 -7.93 9.55 24.60
C PRO A 49 -7.71 10.93 23.94
N PRO A 50 -7.20 10.99 22.70
CA PRO A 50 -7.02 12.24 21.97
C PRO A 50 -8.38 12.91 21.69
N PRO A 51 -8.41 14.23 21.43
CA PRO A 51 -9.64 14.93 21.07
C PRO A 51 -10.28 14.32 19.82
N ARG A 52 -11.35 13.55 20.03
CA ARG A 52 -11.97 12.66 19.02
C ARG A 52 -12.32 13.35 17.69
N LEU A 53 -12.68 14.64 17.71
CA LEU A 53 -13.07 15.36 16.50
C LEU A 53 -11.91 15.60 15.53
N SER A 54 -10.71 15.93 16.04
CA SER A 54 -9.52 16.15 15.21
C SER A 54 -9.02 14.84 14.58
N VAL A 55 -9.06 13.76 15.37
CA VAL A 55 -8.68 12.42 14.91
C VAL A 55 -9.64 11.90 13.85
N LEU A 56 -10.96 12.06 14.03
CA LEU A 56 -11.95 11.62 13.04
C LEU A 56 -11.77 12.33 11.67
N SER A 57 -11.44 13.63 11.68
CA SER A 57 -11.12 14.36 10.46
C SER A 57 -9.86 13.81 9.77
N SER A 58 -8.82 13.54 10.56
CA SER A 58 -7.58 12.95 10.03
C SER A 58 -7.81 11.53 9.50
N GLU A 59 -8.66 10.72 10.13
CA GLU A 59 -9.02 9.39 9.67
C GLU A 59 -9.77 9.40 8.33
N THR A 60 -10.67 10.38 8.11
CA THR A 60 -11.33 10.53 6.82
C THR A 60 -10.35 10.93 5.72
N ASN A 61 -9.38 11.78 6.06
CA ASN A 61 -8.38 12.28 5.11
C ASN A 61 -7.39 11.18 4.67
N LEU A 62 -7.26 10.07 5.40
CA LEU A 62 -6.47 8.90 4.97
C LEU A 62 -6.98 8.25 3.69
N LEU A 63 -8.28 8.41 3.40
CA LEU A 63 -8.94 7.85 2.21
C LEU A 63 -9.16 8.91 1.13
N GLU A 64 -8.77 10.16 1.39
CA GLU A 64 -8.82 11.24 0.43
C GLU A 64 -7.65 11.15 -0.54
N LYS A 65 -7.94 11.41 -1.81
CA LYS A 65 -6.94 11.45 -2.86
C LYS A 65 -6.50 12.88 -3.12
N ASP A 66 -5.20 13.07 -3.35
CA ASP A 66 -4.68 14.31 -3.90
C ASP A 66 -5.12 14.49 -5.37
N ASP A 67 -4.72 15.63 -5.96
CA ASP A 67 -4.97 15.96 -7.37
C ASP A 67 -4.38 14.94 -8.35
N MET A 68 -3.36 14.18 -7.91
CA MET A 68 -2.73 13.12 -8.69
C MET A 68 -3.38 11.75 -8.46
N GLY A 69 -4.47 11.69 -7.68
CA GLY A 69 -5.22 10.47 -7.42
C GLY A 69 -4.55 9.51 -6.41
N PHE A 70 -3.62 10.01 -5.59
CA PHE A 70 -2.89 9.25 -4.58
C PHE A 70 -3.40 9.52 -3.16
N LEU A 71 -3.31 8.49 -2.32
CA LEU A 71 -3.60 8.59 -0.88
C LEU A 71 -2.31 9.00 -0.16
N PRO A 72 -2.38 9.49 1.10
CA PRO A 72 -1.17 9.73 1.90
C PRO A 72 -0.24 8.50 1.94
N LEU A 73 -0.82 7.30 2.03
CA LEU A 73 -0.06 6.04 2.00
C LEU A 73 0.64 5.79 0.66
N HIS A 74 0.03 6.16 -0.47
CA HIS A 74 0.67 6.05 -1.77
C HIS A 74 1.84 7.04 -1.89
N VAL A 75 1.65 8.27 -1.42
CA VAL A 75 2.70 9.30 -1.39
C VAL A 75 3.88 8.85 -0.54
N ALA A 76 3.64 8.33 0.67
CA ALA A 76 4.70 7.76 1.52
C ALA A 76 5.51 6.67 0.79
N VAL A 77 4.85 5.85 -0.04
CA VAL A 77 5.52 4.82 -0.85
C VAL A 77 6.33 5.42 -2.00
N ILE A 78 5.78 6.38 -2.74
CA ILE A 78 6.46 7.04 -3.85
C ILE A 78 7.74 7.75 -3.38
N HIS A 79 7.64 8.43 -2.23
CA HIS A 79 8.76 9.14 -1.61
C HIS A 79 9.63 8.26 -0.70
N GLN A 80 9.35 6.95 -0.63
CA GLN A 80 10.13 5.96 0.13
C GLN A 80 10.24 6.28 1.64
N GLN A 81 9.25 6.98 2.19
CA GLN A 81 9.19 7.35 3.60
C GLN A 81 8.71 6.15 4.42
N THR A 82 9.66 5.28 4.77
CA THR A 82 9.40 3.98 5.42
C THR A 82 8.59 4.13 6.71
N ASP A 83 9.00 5.02 7.59
CA ASP A 83 8.35 5.19 8.89
C ASP A 83 6.93 5.74 8.75
N CYS A 84 6.71 6.68 7.83
CA CYS A 84 5.38 7.17 7.49
C CYS A 84 4.49 6.06 6.93
N ALA A 85 4.99 5.30 5.95
CA ALA A 85 4.22 4.20 5.35
C ALA A 85 3.85 3.13 6.40
N LEU A 86 4.79 2.77 7.28
CA LEU A 86 4.55 1.82 8.37
C LEU A 86 3.55 2.35 9.40
N HIS A 87 3.67 3.63 9.78
CA HIS A 87 2.72 4.29 10.69
C HIS A 87 1.30 4.24 10.13
N LEU A 88 1.12 4.63 8.87
CA LEU A 88 -0.17 4.61 8.19
C LEU A 88 -0.76 3.19 8.10
N LEU A 89 0.06 2.18 7.75
CA LEU A 89 -0.37 0.78 7.69
C LEU A 89 -0.74 0.20 9.06
N ARG A 90 -0.10 0.67 10.14
CA ARG A 90 -0.32 0.21 11.52
C ARG A 90 -1.35 1.01 12.29
N TYR A 91 -1.95 2.03 11.67
CA TYR A 91 -2.91 2.89 12.34
C TYR A 91 -4.18 2.13 12.76
N SER A 92 -4.82 1.44 11.82
CA SER A 92 -6.00 0.63 12.09
C SER A 92 -6.19 -0.44 11.02
N PRO A 93 -6.51 -1.70 11.37
CA PRO A 93 -6.72 -2.76 10.39
C PRO A 93 -7.86 -2.45 9.40
N ALA A 94 -8.91 -1.77 9.86
CA ALA A 94 -10.04 -1.38 9.03
C ALA A 94 -9.63 -0.32 7.98
N LEU A 95 -8.89 0.70 8.41
CA LEU A 95 -8.39 1.74 7.50
C LEU A 95 -7.32 1.19 6.57
N THR A 96 -6.43 0.32 7.04
CA THR A 96 -5.48 -0.39 6.18
C THR A 96 -6.19 -1.20 5.11
N SER A 97 -7.24 -1.95 5.46
CA SER A 97 -8.07 -2.64 4.48
C SER A 97 -8.67 -1.68 3.45
N ALA A 98 -9.20 -0.54 3.88
CA ALA A 98 -9.76 0.48 2.98
C ALA A 98 -8.69 1.08 2.05
N MET A 99 -7.54 1.50 2.58
CA MET A 99 -6.44 2.05 1.79
C MET A 99 -5.90 1.05 0.76
N LEU A 100 -5.71 -0.21 1.14
CA LEU A 100 -5.24 -1.27 0.22
C LEU A 100 -6.25 -1.60 -0.90
N ARG A 101 -7.54 -1.28 -0.71
CA ARG A 101 -8.56 -1.45 -1.75
C ARG A 101 -8.44 -0.39 -2.83
N LEU A 102 -8.12 0.83 -2.44
CA LEU A 102 -8.00 1.99 -3.32
C LEU A 102 -6.71 1.92 -4.14
N LYS A 103 -6.85 2.22 -5.43
CA LYS A 103 -5.75 2.26 -6.40
C LYS A 103 -5.21 3.68 -6.48
N GLY A 104 -3.89 3.84 -6.64
CA GLY A 104 -3.24 5.15 -6.76
C GLY A 104 -2.96 5.57 -8.20
N GLY A 105 -2.99 6.87 -8.46
CA GLY A 105 -2.56 7.49 -9.71
C GLY A 105 -3.51 7.28 -10.90
N ASP A 106 -3.21 7.95 -12.00
CA ASP A 106 -4.00 7.91 -13.25
C ASP A 106 -4.14 6.48 -13.82
N PHE A 107 -3.12 5.65 -13.65
CA PHE A 107 -3.14 4.26 -14.11
C PHE A 107 -3.90 3.30 -13.18
N GLY A 108 -4.51 3.80 -12.10
CA GLY A 108 -5.21 2.95 -11.13
C GLY A 108 -4.30 1.82 -10.63
N THR A 109 -3.07 2.15 -10.25
CA THR A 109 -2.06 1.18 -9.84
C THR A 109 -2.44 0.58 -8.49
N PRO A 110 -2.58 -0.75 -8.36
CA PRO A 110 -2.81 -1.37 -7.06
C PRO A 110 -1.64 -1.11 -6.10
N PHE A 111 -1.93 -0.98 -4.80
CA PHE A 111 -0.92 -0.63 -3.80
C PHE A 111 0.35 -1.51 -3.84
N LEU A 112 0.21 -2.84 -3.81
CA LEU A 112 1.36 -3.75 -3.86
C LEU A 112 2.18 -3.61 -5.15
N HIS A 113 1.53 -3.29 -6.28
CA HIS A 113 2.23 -3.03 -7.53
C HIS A 113 3.02 -1.73 -7.49
N LEU A 114 2.47 -0.68 -6.87
CA LEU A 114 3.21 0.56 -6.63
C LEU A 114 4.46 0.31 -5.77
N VAL A 115 4.30 -0.42 -4.65
CA VAL A 115 5.43 -0.80 -3.78
C VAL A 115 6.53 -1.53 -4.57
N LEU A 116 6.18 -2.45 -5.46
CA LEU A 116 7.18 -3.17 -6.26
C LEU A 116 7.80 -2.33 -7.38
N ARG A 117 7.08 -1.37 -7.95
CA ARG A 117 7.63 -0.42 -8.91
C ARG A 117 8.67 0.49 -8.25
N VAL A 118 8.40 0.95 -7.03
CA VAL A 118 9.41 1.64 -6.19
C VAL A 118 10.57 0.72 -5.86
N GLY A 119 10.31 -0.58 -5.70
CA GLY A 119 11.33 -1.62 -5.45
C GLY A 119 12.36 -1.76 -6.56
N ALA A 120 12.01 -1.40 -7.80
CA ALA A 120 12.97 -1.33 -8.90
C ALA A 120 14.09 -0.31 -8.64
N ILE A 121 13.81 0.70 -7.81
CA ILE A 121 14.75 1.75 -7.40
C ILE A 121 15.36 1.40 -6.04
N ASN A 122 14.52 0.93 -5.10
CA ASN A 122 14.93 0.63 -3.72
C ASN A 122 14.28 -0.68 -3.23
N ALA A 123 14.94 -1.80 -3.49
CA ALA A 123 14.46 -3.12 -3.12
C ALA A 123 14.29 -3.28 -1.60
N SER A 124 15.16 -2.67 -0.78
CA SER A 124 15.07 -2.75 0.69
C SER A 124 13.80 -2.09 1.22
N PHE A 125 13.41 -0.94 0.67
CA PHE A 125 12.16 -0.28 1.04
C PHE A 125 10.96 -1.19 0.79
N SER A 126 10.84 -1.73 -0.42
CA SER A 126 9.73 -2.61 -0.77
C SER A 126 9.73 -3.89 0.06
N GLN A 127 10.90 -4.43 0.38
CA GLN A 127 11.02 -5.58 1.26
C GLN A 127 10.46 -5.29 2.65
N VAL A 128 10.74 -4.12 3.25
CA VAL A 128 10.20 -3.73 4.55
C VAL A 128 8.66 -3.68 4.51
N ILE A 129 8.08 -3.00 3.52
CA ILE A 129 6.63 -2.86 3.40
C ILE A 129 5.95 -4.21 3.13
N VAL A 130 6.50 -5.03 2.23
CA VAL A 130 5.97 -6.37 1.92
C VAL A 130 6.08 -7.29 3.14
N ASN A 131 7.19 -7.24 3.87
CA ASN A 131 7.34 -8.00 5.12
C ASN A 131 6.32 -7.56 6.16
N GLU A 132 6.09 -6.27 6.35
CA GLU A 132 5.10 -5.78 7.32
C GLU A 132 3.70 -6.33 7.04
N LEU A 133 3.26 -6.28 5.77
CA LEU A 133 1.92 -6.72 5.38
C LEU A 133 1.76 -8.24 5.35
N CYS A 134 2.83 -8.97 5.00
CA CYS A 134 2.80 -10.42 4.85
C CYS A 134 3.44 -11.17 6.02
N LYS A 135 3.75 -10.48 7.12
CA LYS A 135 4.40 -11.08 8.31
C LYS A 135 3.59 -12.24 8.86
N GLU A 136 4.31 -13.23 9.36
CA GLU A 136 3.73 -14.35 10.06
C GLU A 136 3.48 -13.93 11.51
N GLU A 137 2.21 -13.80 11.87
CA GLU A 137 1.83 -13.34 13.21
C GLU A 137 1.81 -14.57 14.13
N THR A 138 2.87 -14.73 14.92
CA THR A 138 2.99 -15.80 15.90
C THR A 138 2.22 -15.51 17.18
N ASN A 139 2.00 -14.24 17.54
CA ASN A 139 1.31 -13.84 18.78
C ASN A 139 0.46 -12.57 18.68
N ASP A 140 0.84 -11.59 17.86
CA ASP A 140 0.11 -10.33 17.72
C ASP A 140 -0.59 -10.29 16.36
N ARG A 141 -1.92 -10.48 16.38
CA ARG A 141 -2.76 -10.49 15.17
C ARG A 141 -3.28 -9.10 14.83
N PHE A 142 -2.38 -8.14 14.66
CA PHE A 142 -2.80 -6.79 14.30
C PHE A 142 -3.58 -6.81 12.98
N TYR A 143 -3.01 -7.45 11.94
CA TYR A 143 -3.71 -7.62 10.67
C TYR A 143 -4.63 -8.85 10.78
N GLY A 144 -5.83 -8.64 11.29
CA GLY A 144 -6.88 -9.65 11.39
C GLY A 144 -7.22 -10.33 10.05
N GLU A 145 -8.05 -11.37 10.11
CA GLU A 145 -8.34 -12.25 8.96
C GLU A 145 -8.90 -11.49 7.74
N ASP A 146 -9.64 -10.41 7.96
CA ASP A 146 -10.19 -9.58 6.87
C ASP A 146 -9.09 -8.93 6.03
N VAL A 147 -8.04 -8.39 6.67
CA VAL A 147 -6.90 -7.79 5.97
C VAL A 147 -6.11 -8.86 5.24
N ARG A 148 -5.94 -10.04 5.85
CA ARG A 148 -5.22 -11.17 5.24
C ARG A 148 -5.95 -11.73 4.02
N THR A 149 -7.27 -11.85 4.10
CA THR A 149 -8.13 -12.25 2.98
C THR A 149 -8.04 -11.23 1.85
N LEU A 150 -8.11 -9.93 2.17
CA LEU A 150 -7.89 -8.87 1.18
C LEU A 150 -6.51 -8.96 0.54
N LEU A 151 -5.45 -9.12 1.34
CA LEU A 151 -4.07 -9.22 0.83
C LEU A 151 -3.92 -10.43 -0.09
N PHE A 152 -4.55 -11.56 0.21
CA PHE A 152 -4.58 -12.73 -0.68
C PHE A 152 -5.17 -12.39 -2.05
N GLU A 153 -6.29 -11.67 -2.09
CA GLU A 153 -6.86 -11.17 -3.34
C GLU A 153 -5.92 -10.20 -4.06
N LYS A 154 -5.26 -9.29 -3.32
CA LYS A 154 -4.37 -8.26 -3.87
C LYS A 154 -3.06 -8.83 -4.41
N VAL A 155 -2.52 -9.90 -3.83
CA VAL A 155 -1.36 -10.64 -4.36
C VAL A 155 -1.68 -11.27 -5.71
N ALA A 156 -2.91 -11.78 -5.90
CA ALA A 156 -3.37 -12.32 -7.18
C ALA A 156 -3.89 -11.26 -8.16
N ALA A 157 -4.05 -10.00 -7.72
CA ALA A 157 -4.59 -8.93 -8.53
C ALA A 157 -3.65 -8.57 -9.68
N ARG A 158 -4.25 -8.00 -10.74
CA ARG A 158 -3.56 -7.56 -11.94
C ARG A 158 -3.60 -6.03 -12.04
N ASP A 159 -2.50 -5.45 -12.48
CA ASP A 159 -2.48 -4.05 -12.91
C ASP A 159 -3.02 -3.91 -14.35
N GLU A 160 -2.94 -2.69 -14.89
CA GLU A 160 -3.39 -2.37 -16.25
C GLU A 160 -2.58 -3.05 -17.35
N GLU A 161 -1.39 -3.60 -17.07
CA GLU A 161 -0.63 -4.42 -18.01
C GLU A 161 -1.00 -5.91 -17.88
N GLY A 162 -1.86 -6.27 -16.94
CA GLY A 162 -2.17 -7.65 -16.60
C GLY A 162 -1.12 -8.32 -15.71
N ASN A 163 -0.14 -7.57 -15.20
CA ASN A 163 0.92 -8.09 -14.34
C ASN A 163 0.37 -8.36 -12.95
N THR A 164 0.70 -9.52 -12.39
CA THR A 164 0.57 -9.77 -10.94
C THR A 164 1.82 -9.31 -10.21
N VAL A 165 1.81 -9.33 -8.88
CA VAL A 165 3.02 -9.03 -8.08
C VAL A 165 4.20 -9.93 -8.46
N PHE A 166 3.93 -11.18 -8.86
CA PHE A 166 4.96 -12.13 -9.31
C PHE A 166 5.64 -11.70 -10.61
N HIS A 167 4.89 -11.08 -11.53
CA HIS A 167 5.48 -10.52 -12.76
C HIS A 167 6.40 -9.34 -12.44
N LEU A 168 6.01 -8.48 -11.50
CA LEU A 168 6.82 -7.32 -11.11
C LEU A 168 8.07 -7.74 -10.32
N CYS A 169 7.94 -8.68 -9.38
CA CYS A 169 9.13 -9.24 -8.71
C CYS A 169 10.10 -9.85 -9.73
N ALA A 170 9.58 -10.57 -10.73
CA ALA A 170 10.37 -11.12 -11.81
C ALA A 170 11.02 -10.05 -12.71
N ARG A 171 10.29 -8.99 -13.05
CA ARG A 171 10.81 -7.89 -13.87
C ARG A 171 11.95 -7.14 -13.18
N TYR A 172 11.86 -6.95 -11.87
CA TYR A 172 12.78 -6.13 -11.08
C TYR A 172 13.78 -6.92 -10.21
N ASP A 173 13.86 -8.25 -10.41
CA ASP A 173 14.69 -9.19 -9.62
C ASP A 173 14.52 -9.10 -8.09
N LEU A 174 13.29 -8.86 -7.63
CA LEU A 174 12.96 -8.70 -6.20
C LEU A 174 12.76 -10.05 -5.52
N VAL A 175 13.85 -10.81 -5.35
CA VAL A 175 13.84 -12.18 -4.81
C VAL A 175 13.19 -12.27 -3.43
N SER A 176 13.53 -11.36 -2.51
CA SER A 176 12.98 -11.40 -1.15
C SER A 176 11.47 -11.13 -1.14
N CYS A 177 10.99 -10.15 -1.90
CA CYS A 177 9.54 -9.91 -2.04
C CYS A 177 8.83 -11.10 -2.68
N LEU A 178 9.42 -11.74 -3.69
CA LEU A 178 8.89 -12.96 -4.30
C LEU A 178 8.69 -14.07 -3.27
N ASP A 179 9.73 -14.38 -2.49
CA ASP A 179 9.70 -15.43 -1.47
C ASP A 179 8.61 -15.15 -0.41
N VAL A 180 8.49 -13.89 0.02
CA VAL A 180 7.48 -13.47 1.01
C VAL A 180 6.06 -13.63 0.46
N PHE A 181 5.78 -13.12 -0.75
CA PHE A 181 4.46 -13.29 -1.37
C PHE A 181 4.12 -14.74 -1.63
N ALA A 182 5.06 -15.54 -2.13
CA ALA A 182 4.83 -16.96 -2.40
C ALA A 182 4.53 -17.73 -1.09
N SER A 183 5.25 -17.43 -0.01
CA SER A 183 5.04 -18.05 1.29
C SER A 183 3.70 -17.64 1.90
N PHE A 184 3.39 -16.34 1.90
CA PHE A 184 2.10 -15.81 2.34
C PHE A 184 0.92 -16.43 1.57
N TYR A 185 1.00 -16.44 0.23
CA TYR A 185 -0.08 -16.94 -0.62
C TYR A 185 -0.37 -18.42 -0.38
N ARG A 186 0.67 -19.26 -0.26
CA ARG A 186 0.48 -20.70 0.05
C ARG A 186 -0.16 -20.91 1.42
N ARG A 187 0.29 -20.19 2.45
CA ARG A 187 -0.29 -20.29 3.79
C ARG A 187 -1.75 -19.89 3.80
N GLN A 188 -2.07 -18.74 3.20
CA GLN A 188 -3.45 -18.24 3.22
C GLN A 188 -4.37 -19.09 2.35
N LEU A 189 -3.89 -19.63 1.22
CA LEU A 189 -4.64 -20.61 0.42
C LEU A 189 -5.01 -21.84 1.26
N ALA A 190 -4.07 -22.40 2.02
CA ALA A 190 -4.34 -23.55 2.89
C ALA A 190 -5.37 -23.23 3.98
N VAL A 191 -5.28 -22.05 4.61
CA VAL A 191 -6.29 -21.58 5.57
C VAL A 191 -7.67 -21.49 4.93
N MET A 192 -7.78 -20.89 3.74
CA MET A 192 -9.05 -20.74 3.04
C MET A 192 -9.63 -22.09 2.59
N GLU A 193 -8.81 -23.02 2.09
CA GLU A 193 -9.25 -24.38 1.73
C GLU A 193 -9.79 -25.14 2.95
N THR A 194 -9.16 -25.01 4.12
CA THR A 194 -9.67 -25.64 5.36
C THR A 194 -10.99 -25.02 5.84
N GLN A 195 -11.17 -23.71 5.68
CA GLN A 195 -12.43 -23.02 6.01
C GLN A 195 -13.55 -23.41 5.04
N GLU A 196 -13.25 -23.56 3.74
CA GLU A 196 -14.22 -24.03 2.74
C GLU A 196 -14.65 -25.48 3.00
N ALA A 197 -13.75 -26.35 3.45
CA ALA A 197 -14.09 -27.73 3.82
C ALA A 197 -15.00 -27.81 5.07
N ALA A 198 -15.00 -26.77 5.91
CA ALA A 198 -15.80 -26.70 7.13
C ALA A 198 -17.13 -25.93 6.97
N GLY A 199 -17.37 -25.27 5.82
CA GLY A 199 -18.50 -24.37 5.60
C GLY A 199 -19.38 -24.75 4.40
N ASP A 200 -20.70 -24.57 4.56
CA ASP A 200 -21.76 -25.00 3.64
C ASP A 200 -21.77 -24.23 2.30
N GLY A 201 -21.54 -24.96 1.19
CA GLY A 201 -22.32 -24.89 -0.06
C GLY A 201 -22.39 -23.64 -0.95
N GLU A 202 -21.91 -22.45 -0.56
CA GLU A 202 -22.01 -21.29 -1.46
C GLU A 202 -20.93 -21.32 -2.56
N LYS A 203 -21.36 -21.16 -3.82
CA LYS A 203 -20.53 -21.16 -5.04
C LYS A 203 -19.48 -20.05 -5.01
N LYS A 204 -18.35 -20.30 -4.36
CA LYS A 204 -17.22 -19.38 -4.28
C LYS A 204 -16.25 -19.57 -5.45
N LYS A 205 -15.59 -18.47 -5.85
CA LYS A 205 -14.58 -18.44 -6.91
C LYS A 205 -13.50 -19.48 -6.59
N LYS A 206 -13.28 -20.43 -7.51
CA LYS A 206 -12.23 -21.44 -7.41
C LYS A 206 -10.89 -20.77 -7.09
N LEU A 207 -10.39 -21.02 -5.87
CA LEU A 207 -9.08 -20.53 -5.43
C LEU A 207 -8.00 -21.12 -6.34
N LEU A 208 -7.06 -20.28 -6.76
CA LEU A 208 -6.01 -20.69 -7.68
C LEU A 208 -4.79 -21.09 -6.87
N LYS A 209 -4.27 -22.30 -7.14
CA LYS A 209 -2.94 -22.71 -6.66
C LYS A 209 -1.88 -21.74 -7.17
N LEU A 210 -0.81 -21.59 -6.40
CA LEU A 210 0.28 -20.66 -6.74
C LEU A 210 0.91 -21.03 -8.08
N GLU A 211 1.10 -22.31 -8.37
CA GLU A 211 1.67 -22.82 -9.61
C GLU A 211 0.81 -22.36 -10.80
N THR A 212 -0.51 -22.53 -10.69
CA THR A 212 -1.45 -22.04 -11.70
C THR A 212 -1.38 -20.52 -11.87
N LEU A 213 -1.19 -19.76 -10.78
CA LEU A 213 -1.07 -18.30 -10.83
C LEU A 213 0.22 -17.87 -11.54
N LEU A 214 1.33 -18.57 -11.31
CA LEU A 214 2.62 -18.34 -11.98
C LEU A 214 2.60 -18.73 -13.46
N GLU A 215 1.70 -19.61 -13.89
CA GLU A 215 1.57 -19.97 -15.31
C GLU A 215 0.70 -18.98 -16.11
N LYS A 216 0.01 -18.04 -15.45
CA LYS A 216 -0.83 -17.08 -16.16
C LYS A 216 0.01 -15.94 -16.73
N GLY A 217 -0.17 -15.69 -18.03
CA GLY A 217 0.42 -14.52 -18.69
C GLY A 217 -0.26 -13.20 -18.33
N ASN A 218 0.49 -12.11 -18.46
CA ASN A 218 -0.02 -10.73 -18.53
C ASN A 218 -0.71 -10.45 -19.89
N LYS A 219 -1.05 -9.18 -20.20
CA LYS A 219 -1.78 -8.84 -21.44
C LYS A 219 -1.01 -9.19 -22.72
N VAL A 220 0.33 -9.28 -22.68
CA VAL A 220 1.16 -9.70 -23.81
C VAL A 220 1.45 -11.21 -23.82
N GLY A 221 0.91 -11.96 -22.86
CA GLY A 221 1.10 -13.41 -22.75
C GLY A 221 2.37 -13.83 -22.02
N PHE A 222 3.11 -12.89 -21.41
CA PHE A 222 4.31 -13.22 -20.64
C PHE A 222 3.94 -13.69 -19.25
N ARG A 223 4.46 -14.87 -18.89
CA ARG A 223 4.45 -15.39 -17.52
C ARG A 223 5.53 -14.66 -16.70
N PRO A 224 5.49 -14.72 -15.37
CA PRO A 224 6.58 -14.23 -14.52
C PRO A 224 7.96 -14.75 -14.95
N LEU A 225 8.09 -16.01 -15.35
CA LEU A 225 9.36 -16.54 -15.87
C LEU A 225 9.82 -15.84 -17.15
N HIS A 226 8.89 -15.54 -18.08
CA HIS A 226 9.23 -14.79 -19.30
C HIS A 226 9.71 -13.37 -18.98
N GLU A 227 9.07 -12.69 -18.02
CA GLU A 227 9.52 -11.40 -17.52
C GLU A 227 10.93 -11.52 -16.92
N ALA A 228 11.18 -12.49 -16.04
CA ALA A 228 12.49 -12.69 -15.44
C ALA A 228 13.59 -12.89 -16.48
N MET A 229 13.33 -13.73 -17.49
CA MET A 229 14.30 -13.98 -18.57
C MET A 229 14.51 -12.75 -19.46
N LYS A 230 13.44 -12.04 -19.82
CA LYS A 230 13.50 -10.82 -20.66
C LYS A 230 14.33 -9.72 -20.01
N TYR A 231 14.16 -9.52 -18.69
CA TYR A 231 14.85 -8.48 -17.94
C TYR A 231 16.12 -8.97 -17.24
N GLN A 232 16.58 -10.20 -17.53
CA GLN A 232 17.80 -10.80 -16.97
C GLN A 232 17.81 -10.85 -15.42
N ALA A 233 16.63 -10.99 -14.80
CA ALA A 233 16.46 -11.12 -13.37
C ALA A 233 16.84 -12.53 -12.91
N THR A 234 18.15 -12.78 -12.83
CA THR A 234 18.69 -14.13 -12.59
C THR A 234 18.32 -14.69 -11.23
N GLY A 235 18.13 -13.83 -10.22
CA GLY A 235 17.75 -14.25 -8.87
C GLY A 235 16.37 -14.90 -8.85
N VAL A 236 15.39 -14.20 -9.40
CA VAL A 236 14.00 -14.67 -9.50
C VAL A 236 13.85 -15.78 -10.53
N ALA A 237 14.54 -15.71 -11.66
CA ALA A 237 14.54 -16.79 -12.66
C ALA A 237 14.91 -18.15 -12.04
N ARG A 238 15.95 -18.19 -11.19
CA ARG A 238 16.38 -19.41 -10.48
C ARG A 238 15.32 -19.97 -9.52
N LYS A 239 14.35 -19.17 -9.08
CA LYS A 239 13.26 -19.61 -8.20
C LYS A 239 12.13 -20.30 -8.98
N PHE A 240 12.07 -20.11 -10.29
CA PHE A 240 11.04 -20.68 -11.16
C PHE A 240 11.50 -21.88 -11.98
N CYS A 241 12.82 -22.13 -12.06
CA CYS A 241 13.42 -23.30 -12.69
C CYS A 241 13.63 -24.42 -11.67
#